data_AF-A0A4Y2HXN3-F1
#
_entry.id   AF-A0A4Y2HXN3-F1
#
_cell.length_a   1.000
_cell.length_b   1.000
_cell.length_c   1.000
_cell.angle_alpha   90.00
_cell.angle_beta   90.00
_cell.angle_gamma   90.00
#
_symmetry.space_group_name_H-M   'P 1'
#
loop_
_entity.id
_entity.type
_entity.pdbx_description
1 polymer ?
#
loop_
_entity_poly.entity_id
_entity_poly.type
_entity_poly.pdbx_seq_one_letter_code
_entity_poly.pdbx_strand_id
1 'polypeptide(L)'
;MAHRSETSIHVRKFVLRLFKRGKSYRESVGRSHRCAQKIIGKFKSDGLIKNKSGKGRKCIPSDIAKRKNLEEIKIDPKVSAVKLAAETSQIKCVLKLREM
;
A
#
# COMPACT_ATOMS: atom_id res chain seq x y z
N MET A 1 -4.50 1.67 -20.29
CA MET A 1 -4.79 2.02 -18.87
C MET A 1 -4.67 3.52 -18.71
N ALA A 2 -5.74 4.23 -18.34
CA ALA A 2 -5.67 5.68 -18.16
C ALA A 2 -4.75 6.04 -16.99
N HIS A 3 -3.79 6.94 -17.22
CA HIS A 3 -2.86 7.40 -16.19
C HIS A 3 -3.62 8.25 -15.16
N ARG A 4 -4.05 7.63 -14.06
CA ARG A 4 -4.74 8.34 -12.97
C ARG A 4 -3.70 9.10 -12.16
N SER A 5 -3.55 10.40 -12.43
CA SER A 5 -2.67 11.27 -11.65
C SER A 5 -3.30 11.59 -10.29
N GLU A 6 -2.46 11.62 -9.27
CA GLU A 6 -2.88 12.13 -7.97
C GLU A 6 -3.14 13.63 -8.02
N THR A 7 -4.10 14.12 -7.22
CA THR A 7 -4.27 15.55 -7.03
C THR A 7 -3.05 16.15 -6.35
N SER A 8 -2.59 17.31 -6.83
CA SER A 8 -1.44 18.00 -6.26
C SER A 8 -1.67 18.38 -4.81
N ILE A 9 -0.59 18.40 -4.02
CA ILE A 9 -0.64 18.72 -2.60
C ILE A 9 -1.18 20.15 -2.37
N HIS A 10 -0.85 21.09 -3.25
CA HIS A 10 -1.32 22.48 -3.19
C HIS A 10 -2.84 22.57 -3.24
N VAL A 11 -3.48 21.80 -4.14
CA VAL A 11 -4.94 21.76 -4.26
C VAL A 11 -5.57 21.20 -2.99
N ARG A 12 -5.02 20.12 -2.42
CA ARG A 12 -5.54 19.55 -1.17
C ARG A 12 -5.43 20.52 0.00
N LYS A 13 -4.30 21.22 0.14
CA LYS A 13 -4.11 22.28 1.14
C LYS A 13 -5.11 23.42 0.95
N PHE A 14 -5.37 23.82 -0.30
CA PHE A 14 -6.34 24.88 -0.61
C PHE A 14 -7.76 24.48 -0.20
N VAL A 15 -8.23 23.29 -0.58
CA VAL A 15 -9.54 22.77 -0.19
C VAL A 15 -9.69 22.71 1.33
N LEU A 16 -8.65 22.27 2.06
CA LEU A 16 -8.69 22.23 3.52
C LEU A 16 -8.72 23.62 4.17
N ARG A 17 -8.02 24.60 3.61
CA ARG A 17 -8.11 26.00 4.08
C ARG A 17 -9.52 26.55 3.92
N LEU A 18 -10.19 26.29 2.80
CA LEU A 18 -11.57 26.69 2.59
C LEU A 18 -12.53 26.00 3.57
N PHE A 19 -12.33 24.69 3.78
CA PHE A 19 -13.11 23.92 4.75
C PHE A 19 -12.97 24.46 6.18
N LYS A 20 -11.75 24.79 6.64
CA LYS A 20 -11.52 25.38 7.97
C LYS A 20 -12.17 26.76 8.14
N ARG A 21 -12.39 27.50 7.05
CA ARG A 21 -13.08 28.79 7.04
C ARG A 21 -14.62 28.66 7.00
N GLY A 22 -15.16 27.44 6.97
CA GLY A 22 -16.61 27.20 6.90
C GLY A 22 -17.23 27.39 5.51
N LYS A 23 -16.41 27.52 4.46
CA LYS A 23 -16.92 27.68 3.08
C LYS A 23 -17.50 26.37 2.55
N SER A 24 -18.59 26.49 1.80
CA SER A 24 -19.28 25.34 1.23
C SER A 24 -18.46 24.67 0.12
N TYR A 25 -18.68 23.36 -0.11
CA TYR A 25 -17.99 22.60 -1.16
C TYR A 25 -18.23 23.16 -2.58
N ARG A 26 -19.28 23.97 -2.79
CA ARG A 26 -19.54 24.64 -4.07
C ARG A 26 -18.52 25.72 -4.39
N GLU A 27 -17.91 26.30 -3.37
CA GLU A 27 -16.90 27.36 -3.49
C GLU A 27 -15.46 26.82 -3.66
N SER A 28 -15.26 25.50 -3.65
CA SER A 28 -13.94 24.93 -3.92
C SER A 28 -13.62 24.99 -5.42
N VAL A 29 -13.16 26.17 -5.84
CA VAL A 29 -12.87 26.55 -7.22
C VAL A 29 -12.03 25.48 -7.94
N GLY A 30 -12.51 25.04 -9.10
CA GLY A 30 -11.75 24.26 -10.09
C GLY A 30 -11.64 22.75 -9.84
N ARG A 31 -12.38 22.18 -8.87
CA ARG A 31 -12.44 20.71 -8.67
C ARG A 31 -13.87 20.22 -8.53
N SER A 32 -14.09 18.97 -8.96
CA SER A 32 -15.41 18.35 -8.81
C SER A 32 -15.77 18.23 -7.34
N HIS A 33 -17.05 18.45 -7.04
CA HIS A 33 -17.61 18.33 -5.70
C HIS A 33 -17.19 17.03 -4.99
N ARG A 34 -17.25 15.91 -5.72
CA ARG A 34 -16.85 14.58 -5.23
C ARG A 34 -15.37 14.50 -4.88
N CYS A 35 -14.49 15.23 -5.59
CA CYS A 35 -13.07 15.29 -5.27
C CYS A 35 -12.83 16.04 -3.95
N ALA A 36 -13.46 17.20 -3.76
CA ALA A 36 -13.38 17.96 -2.52
C ALA A 36 -13.90 17.17 -1.32
N GLN A 37 -15.06 16.50 -1.47
CA GLN A 37 -15.61 15.60 -0.46
C GLN A 37 -14.65 14.47 -0.10
N LYS A 38 -14.02 13.82 -1.08
CA LYS A 38 -13.03 12.75 -0.83
C LYS A 38 -11.80 13.27 -0.08
N ILE A 39 -11.32 14.47 -0.41
CA ILE A 39 -10.17 15.08 0.29
C ILE A 39 -10.53 15.36 1.75
N ILE A 40 -11.69 15.97 2.00
CA ILE A 40 -12.14 16.32 3.35
C ILE A 40 -12.46 15.06 4.17
N GLY A 41 -13.12 14.07 3.57
CA GLY A 41 -13.38 12.78 4.20
C GLY A 41 -12.08 12.07 4.63
N LYS A 42 -11.08 12.01 3.74
CA LYS A 42 -9.75 11.48 4.06
C LYS A 42 -9.06 12.27 5.17
N PHE A 43 -9.16 13.59 5.16
CA PHE A 43 -8.58 14.42 6.20
C PHE A 43 -9.24 14.16 7.57
N LYS A 44 -10.56 13.98 7.61
CA LYS A 44 -11.28 13.64 8.85
C LYS A 44 -10.91 12.26 9.38
N SER A 45 -10.71 11.26 8.51
CA SER A 45 -10.38 9.90 8.93
C SER A 45 -8.90 9.69 9.27
N ASP A 46 -8.00 10.22 8.44
CA ASP A 46 -6.56 9.96 8.55
C ASP A 46 -5.79 11.10 9.21
N GLY A 47 -6.34 12.32 9.26
CA GLY A 47 -5.62 13.53 9.69
C GLY A 47 -4.53 14.01 8.70
N LEU A 48 -4.34 13.30 7.59
CA LEU A 48 -3.25 13.53 6.64
C LEU A 48 -3.70 14.21 5.36
N ILE A 49 -2.86 15.12 4.86
CA ILE A 49 -3.06 15.80 3.56
C ILE A 49 -2.45 14.98 2.40
N LYS A 50 -1.34 14.30 2.70
CA LYS A 50 -0.66 13.41 1.74
C LYS A 50 -1.45 12.09 1.67
N ASN A 51 -1.51 11.51 0.48
CA ASN A 51 -2.03 10.15 0.36
C ASN A 51 -1.04 9.21 1.06
N LYS A 52 -1.57 8.18 1.72
CA LYS A 52 -0.75 7.07 2.18
C LYS A 52 -0.10 6.41 0.96
N SER A 53 1.17 6.07 1.07
CA SER A 53 1.81 5.20 0.08
C SER A 53 0.98 3.94 -0.06
N GLY A 54 0.72 3.51 -1.29
CA GLY A 54 0.10 2.22 -1.52
C GLY A 54 0.94 1.15 -0.83
N LYS A 55 0.42 0.52 0.22
CA LYS A 55 0.99 -0.76 0.67
C LYS A 55 0.65 -1.74 -0.45
N GLY A 56 1.66 -2.13 -1.22
CA GLY A 56 1.53 -3.28 -2.12
C GLY A 56 1.06 -4.52 -1.35
N ARG A 57 0.76 -5.60 -2.08
CA ARG A 57 0.45 -6.87 -1.41
C ARG A 57 1.60 -7.24 -0.47
N LYS A 58 1.28 -7.64 0.76
CA LYS A 58 2.28 -8.12 1.70
C LYS A 58 3.04 -9.26 1.04
N CYS A 59 4.37 -9.22 1.13
CA CYS A 59 5.19 -10.34 0.68
C CYS A 59 4.88 -11.55 1.58
N ILE A 60 4.42 -12.64 0.98
CA ILE A 60 4.03 -13.86 1.70
C ILE A 60 5.23 -14.64 2.26
N PRO A 61 6.38 -14.78 1.56
CA PRO A 61 7.56 -15.42 2.15
C PRO A 61 8.36 -14.43 3.02
N SER A 62 8.86 -14.93 4.16
CA SER A 62 9.84 -14.23 4.97
C SER A 62 11.16 -14.06 4.22
N ASP A 63 12.00 -13.12 4.64
CA ASP A 63 13.28 -12.87 3.96
C ASP A 63 14.23 -14.08 4.06
N ILE A 64 14.12 -14.89 5.12
CA ILE A 64 14.85 -16.14 5.28
C ILE A 64 14.43 -17.16 4.20
N ALA A 65 13.12 -17.31 3.98
CA ALA A 65 12.60 -18.23 2.96
C ALA A 65 13.03 -17.81 1.55
N LYS A 66 13.08 -16.50 1.28
CA LYS A 66 13.59 -15.99 -0.01
C LYS A 66 15.05 -16.35 -0.22
N ARG A 67 15.91 -16.15 0.79
CA ARG A 67 17.35 -16.46 0.68
C ARG A 67 17.58 -17.94 0.40
N LYS A 68 16.90 -18.83 1.14
CA LYS A 68 17.00 -20.28 0.92
C LYS A 68 16.55 -20.70 -0.47
N ASN A 69 15.41 -20.17 -0.94
CA ASN A 69 14.96 -20.43 -2.31
C ASN A 69 15.97 -19.95 -3.35
N LEU A 70 16.59 -18.79 -3.15
CA LEU A 70 17.60 -18.29 -4.07
C LEU A 70 18.88 -19.12 -4.05
N GLU A 71 19.30 -19.65 -2.90
CA GLU A 71 20.43 -20.57 -2.79
C GLU A 71 20.13 -21.89 -3.51
N GLU A 72 18.95 -22.46 -3.31
CA GLU A 72 18.57 -23.72 -3.96
C GLU A 72 18.45 -23.57 -5.48
N ILE A 73 17.87 -22.47 -5.97
CA ILE A 73 17.80 -22.18 -7.42
C ILE A 73 19.21 -21.94 -8.00
N LYS A 74 20.13 -21.36 -7.24
CA LYS A 74 21.52 -21.15 -7.69
C LYS A 74 22.28 -22.46 -7.82
N ILE A 75 22.04 -23.40 -6.90
CA ILE A 75 22.66 -24.73 -6.92
C ILE A 75 22.05 -25.56 -8.06
N ASP A 76 20.72 -25.65 -8.09
CA ASP A 76 19.97 -26.41 -9.10
C ASP A 76 18.90 -25.54 -9.78
N PRO A 77 19.22 -24.92 -10.93
CA PRO A 77 18.28 -24.05 -11.65
C PRO A 77 17.02 -24.75 -12.17
N LYS A 78 17.05 -26.09 -12.25
CA LYS A 78 15.92 -26.93 -12.71
C LYS A 78 14.96 -27.31 -11.59
N VAL A 79 15.21 -26.87 -10.35
CA VAL A 79 14.34 -27.17 -9.22
C VAL A 79 12.91 -26.70 -9.51
N SER A 80 11.94 -27.59 -9.28
CA SER A 80 10.53 -27.28 -9.49
C SER A 80 10.03 -26.30 -8.44
N ALA A 81 9.24 -25.30 -8.87
CA ALA A 81 8.60 -24.34 -7.98
C ALA A 81 7.73 -25.02 -6.91
N VAL A 82 7.15 -26.20 -7.21
CA VAL A 82 6.34 -26.97 -6.26
C VAL A 82 7.19 -27.49 -5.11
N LYS A 83 8.41 -27.95 -5.40
CA LYS A 83 9.35 -28.45 -4.39
C LYS A 83 9.78 -27.31 -3.44
N LEU A 84 10.17 -26.16 -4.01
CA LEU A 84 10.51 -24.96 -3.23
C LEU A 84 9.35 -24.48 -2.33
N ALA A 85 8.12 -24.54 -2.83
CA ALA A 85 6.93 -24.14 -2.07
C ALA A 85 6.67 -25.08 -0.87
N ALA A 86 6.87 -26.39 -1.05
CA ALA A 86 6.73 -27.36 0.04
C ALA A 86 7.76 -27.12 1.14
N GLU A 87 9.04 -26.92 0.77
CA GLU A 87 10.13 -26.69 1.72
C GLU A 87 9.97 -25.37 2.48
N THR A 88 9.56 -24.29 1.80
CA THR A 88 9.25 -23.02 2.46
C THR A 88 8.04 -23.07 3.39
N SER A 89 7.07 -23.94 3.10
CA SER A 89 5.90 -24.15 3.98
C SER A 89 6.29 -24.87 5.26
N GLN A 90 7.22 -25.84 5.19
CA GLN A 90 7.77 -26.50 6.39
C GLN A 90 8.51 -25.52 7.30
N ILE A 91 9.29 -24.59 6.74
CA ILE A 91 9.99 -23.55 7.51
C ILE A 91 9.01 -22.64 8.26
N LYS A 92 7.86 -22.30 7.67
CA LYS A 92 6.80 -21.54 8.35
C LYS A 92 6.18 -22.29 9.53
N CYS A 93 5.94 -23.60 9.41
CA CYS A 93 5.42 -24.41 10.51
C CYS A 93 6.40 -24.51 11.68
N VAL A 94 7.70 -24.69 11.42
CA VAL A 94 8.73 -24.81 12.45
C VAL A 94 8.93 -23.51 13.24
N LEU A 95 8.86 -22.34 12.58
CA LEU A 95 8.98 -21.05 13.26
C LEU A 95 7.79 -20.76 14.18
N LYS A 96 6.58 -21.20 13.80
CA LYS A 96 5.36 -20.98 14.60
C LYS A 96 5.33 -21.84 15.88
N LEU A 97 6.02 -22.98 15.89
CA LEU A 97 6.17 -23.86 17.06
C LEU A 97 7.23 -23.40 18.05
N ARG A 98 8.12 -22.47 17.68
CA ARG A 98 9.14 -21.89 18.58
C ARG A 98 8.67 -20.64 19.33
N GLU A 99 7.53 -20.08 18.94
CA GLU A 99 6.92 -18.91 19.57
C GLU A 99 5.75 -19.28 20.52
N MET A 100 5.48 -20.58 20.72
CA MET A 100 4.57 -21.13 21.74
C MET A 100 5.37 -21.72 22.89
#